data_AF-A0A370HLI8-F1
#
_entry.id   AF-A0A370HLI8-F1
#
_cell.length_a   1.000
_cell.length_b   1.000
_cell.length_c   1.000
_cell.angle_alpha   90.00
_cell.angle_beta   90.00
_cell.angle_gamma   90.00
#
_symmetry.space_group_name_H-M   'P 1'
#
loop_
_entity.id
_entity.type
_entity.pdbx_description
1 polymer ?
#
loop_
_entity_poly.entity_id
_entity_poly.type
_entity_poly.pdbx_seq_one_letter_code
_entity_poly.pdbx_strand_id
1 'polypeptide(L)' 'MSTTSTRRWIDAAKRVGNGELEGIRCPENGDDFLEVTWIPGPGDTGEYRLRCPTCGAENFLRTTRAPGRNSN' A
#
# COMPACT_ATOMS: atom_id res chain seq x y z
N MET A 1 0.15 -20.62 -11.98
CA MET A 1 1.02 -19.53 -11.49
C MET A 1 0.20 -18.25 -11.50
N SER A 2 -0.15 -17.75 -10.31
CA SER A 2 -1.21 -16.77 -10.06
C SER A 2 -0.79 -15.32 -10.45
N THR A 3 -0.76 -15.02 -11.75
CA THR A 3 -0.40 -13.70 -12.29
C THR A 3 -1.37 -12.57 -11.89
N THR A 4 -2.59 -12.92 -11.47
CA THR A 4 -3.63 -11.96 -11.09
C THR A 4 -3.30 -11.21 -9.80
N SER A 5 -2.70 -11.88 -8.81
CA SER A 5 -2.41 -11.24 -7.51
C SER A 5 -1.34 -10.15 -7.65
N THR A 6 -0.26 -10.42 -8.39
CA THR A 6 0.81 -9.43 -8.62
C THR A 6 0.29 -8.14 -9.26
N ARG A 7 -0.62 -8.23 -10.24
CA ARG A 7 -1.19 -7.05 -10.89
C ARG A 7 -2.07 -6.24 -9.95
N ARG A 8 -2.83 -6.89 -9.08
CA ARG A 8 -3.65 -6.23 -8.06
C ARG A 8 -2.79 -5.53 -7.02
N TRP A 9 -1.66 -6.13 -6.62
CA TRP A 9 -0.70 -5.49 -5.71
C TRP A 9 -0.08 -4.23 -6.33
N ILE A 10 0.24 -4.27 -7.62
CA ILE A 10 0.73 -3.09 -8.35
C ILE A 10 -0.34 -1.98 -8.37
N ASP A 11 -1.63 -2.32 -8.56
CA ASP A 11 -2.73 -1.35 -8.53
C ASP A 11 -2.89 -0.71 -7.13
N ALA A 12 -2.89 -1.53 -6.08
CA ALA A 12 -2.91 -1.08 -4.70
C ALA A 12 -1.74 -0.14 -4.37
N ALA A 13 -0.52 -0.50 -4.78
CA ALA A 13 0.66 0.34 -4.59
C ALA A 13 0.56 1.69 -5.32
N LYS A 14 -0.03 1.73 -6.52
CA LYS A 14 -0.27 3.00 -7.24
C LYS A 14 -1.26 3.91 -6.51
N ARG A 15 -2.34 3.34 -5.97
CA ARG A 15 -3.33 4.07 -5.17
C ARG A 15 -2.69 4.68 -3.93
N VAL A 16 -1.96 3.87 -3.15
CA VAL A 16 -1.19 4.35 -1.98
C VAL A 16 -0.17 5.42 -2.38
N GLY A 17 0.56 5.21 -3.48
CA GLY A 17 1.50 6.20 -4.02
C GLY A 17 0.87 7.52 -4.43
N ASN A 18 -0.42 7.52 -4.78
CA ASN A 18 -1.22 8.72 -5.08
C ASN A 18 -1.88 9.34 -3.84
N GLY A 19 -1.70 8.75 -2.64
CA GLY A 19 -2.27 9.23 -1.38
C GLY A 19 -3.62 8.60 -1.00
N GLU A 20 -4.11 7.60 -1.73
CA GLU A 20 -5.28 6.81 -1.32
C GLU A 20 -4.82 5.77 -0.28
N LEU A 21 -5.13 5.99 1.01
CA LEU A 21 -4.69 5.13 2.11
C LEU A 21 -5.81 4.22 2.66
N GLU A 22 -7.05 4.40 2.19
CA GLU A 22 -8.24 3.69 2.65
C GLU A 22 -9.05 3.18 1.45
N GLY A 23 -9.97 2.23 1.68
CA GLY A 23 -10.86 1.70 0.64
C GLY A 23 -10.18 0.79 -0.40
N ILE A 24 -8.90 0.45 -0.21
CA ILE A 24 -8.17 -0.48 -1.09
C ILE A 24 -8.51 -1.92 -0.69
N ARG A 25 -9.14 -2.68 -1.58
CA ARG A 25 -9.43 -4.10 -1.33
C ARG A 25 -8.16 -4.95 -1.36
N CYS A 26 -8.14 -6.01 -0.55
CA CYS A 26 -7.08 -6.99 -0.46
C CYS A 26 -6.73 -7.56 -1.85
N PRO A 27 -5.49 -7.38 -2.34
CA PRO A 27 -5.09 -7.81 -3.67
C PRO A 27 -5.06 -9.34 -3.87
N GLU A 28 -4.79 -10.10 -2.81
CA GLU A 28 -4.75 -11.57 -2.87
C GLU A 28 -6.13 -12.13 -3.26
N ASN A 29 -7.14 -11.87 -2.42
CA ASN A 29 -8.42 -12.56 -2.52
C ASN A 29 -9.63 -11.61 -2.52
N GLY A 30 -9.44 -10.33 -2.17
CA GLY A 30 -10.51 -9.34 -2.15
C GLY A 30 -11.48 -9.45 -0.97
N ASP A 31 -11.13 -10.21 0.07
CA ASP A 31 -11.99 -10.52 1.21
C ASP A 31 -12.23 -9.34 2.16
N ASP A 32 -11.26 -8.42 2.26
CA ASP A 32 -11.29 -7.27 3.17
C ASP A 32 -10.56 -6.05 2.57
N PHE A 33 -10.58 -4.93 3.26
CA PHE A 33 -9.76 -3.76 2.95
C PHE A 33 -8.36 -3.89 3.55
N LEU A 34 -7.38 -3.30 2.87
CA LEU A 34 -6.01 -3.22 3.36
C LEU A 34 -5.91 -2.14 4.44
N GLU A 35 -5.25 -2.47 5.54
CA GLU A 35 -4.72 -1.53 6.49
C GLU A 35 -3.39 -0.97 5.94
N VAL A 36 -3.33 0.35 5.75
CA VAL A 36 -2.14 1.04 5.25
C VAL A 36 -1.51 1.83 6.40
N THR A 37 -0.30 1.43 6.80
CA THR A 37 0.48 2.12 7.85
C THR A 37 1.69 2.80 7.24
N TRP A 38 1.90 4.09 7.54
CA TRP A 38 3.14 4.79 7.18
C TRP A 38 4.23 4.55 8.22
N ILE A 39 5.41 4.15 7.75
CA ILE A 39 6.61 3.97 8.55
C ILE A 39 7.63 5.00 8.07
N PRO A 40 7.90 6.07 8.86
CA PRO A 40 8.89 7.05 8.49
C PRO A 40 10.29 6.42 8.49
N GLY A 41 11.04 6.66 7.41
CA GLY A 41 12.44 6.26 7.28
C GLY A 41 13.40 7.44 7.49
N PRO A 42 14.71 7.22 7.30
CA PRO A 42 15.68 8.29 7.39
C PRO A 42 15.53 9.31 6.24
N GLY A 43 15.65 10.60 6.58
CA GLY A 43 15.55 11.71 5.63
C GLY A 43 14.13 11.90 5.09
N ASP A 44 14.00 12.11 3.78
CA ASP A 44 12.72 12.24 3.09
C ASP A 44 12.12 10.89 2.64
N THR A 45 12.64 9.77 3.15
CA THR A 45 12.20 8.44 2.74
C THR A 45 11.29 7.80 3.79
N GLY A 46 10.42 6.88 3.35
CA GLY A 46 9.65 6.03 4.25
C GLY A 46 8.93 4.94 3.48
N GLU A 47 8.17 4.14 4.20
CA GLU A 47 7.57 2.91 3.69
C GLU A 47 6.11 2.84 4.10
N TYR A 48 5.23 2.57 3.16
CA TYR A 48 3.87 2.15 3.47
C TYR A 48 3.85 0.65 3.63
N ARG A 49 3.40 0.18 4.79
CA ARG A 49 3.05 -1.21 5.04
C ARG A 49 1.58 -1.40 4.70
N LEU A 50 1.30 -2.26 3.73
CA LEU A 50 -0.05 -2.66 3.36
C LEU A 50 -0.29 -4.05 3.94
N ARG A 51 -1.31 -4.21 4.78
CA ARG A 51 -1.64 -5.49 5.42
C ARG A 51 -3.13 -5.78 5.30
N CYS A 52 -3.49 -6.99 4.92
CA CYS A 52 -4.85 -7.47 5.02
C CYS A 52 -5.07 -8.11 6.41
N PRO A 53 -6.02 -7.63 7.23
CA PRO A 53 -6.28 -8.21 8.55
C PRO A 53 -6.88 -9.61 8.45
N THR A 54 -7.58 -9.93 7.36
CA THR A 54 -8.36 -11.17 7.20
C THR A 54 -7.53 -12.34 6.68
N CYS A 55 -6.79 -12.17 5.59
CA CYS A 55 -5.96 -13.25 5.03
C CYS A 55 -4.48 -13.19 5.45
N GLY A 56 -4.06 -12.13 6.15
CA GLY A 56 -2.68 -11.94 6.60
C GLY A 56 -1.70 -11.55 5.49
N ALA A 57 -2.16 -11.32 4.27
CA ALA A 57 -1.30 -10.90 3.17
C ALA A 57 -0.71 -9.51 3.43
N GLU A 58 0.59 -9.35 3.21
CA GLU A 58 1.28 -8.08 3.42
C GLU A 58 2.22 -7.72 2.28
N ASN A 59 2.42 -6.43 2.09
CA ASN A 59 3.35 -5.88 1.11
C ASN A 59 3.87 -4.52 1.58
N PHE A 60 5.03 -4.13 1.06
CA PHE A 60 5.73 -2.91 1.46
C PHE A 60 5.98 -2.05 0.23
N LEU A 61 5.58 -0.78 0.32
CA LEU A 61 5.82 0.23 -0.69
C LEU A 61 6.77 1.27 -0.15
N ARG A 62 8.01 1.23 -0.60
CA ARG A 62 8.99 2.26 -0.28
C ARG A 62 8.80 3.47 -1.17
N THR A 63 8.82 4.66 -0.57
CA THR A 63 8.66 5.93 -1.28
C THR A 63 9.51 7.02 -0.65
N THR A 64 9.86 8.02 -1.45
CA THR A 64 10.51 9.27 -1.03
C THR A 64 9.49 10.41 -0.84
N ARG A 65 8.19 10.09 -0.92
CA ARG A 65 7.09 11.03 -0.80
C ARG A 65 6.24 10.65 0.41
N ALA A 66 6.49 11.31 1.54
CA ALA A 66 5.71 11.16 2.74
C ALA A 66 4.22 11.53 2.51
N PRO A 67 3.27 10.87 3.20
CA PRO A 67 1.86 11.25 3.13
C PRO A 67 1.69 12.70 3.57
N GLY A 68 1.03 13.52 2.74
CA GLY A 68 0.78 14.93 3.03
C GLY A 68 1.85 15.91 2.54
N ARG A 69 2.88 15.47 1.81
CA ARG A 69 3.78 16.37 1.06
C ARG A 69 3.23 16.64 -0.35
N ASN A 70 1.95 16.99 -0.47
CA ASN A 70 1.44 17.62 -1.67
C ASN A 70 1.87 19.10 -1.63
N SER A 71 2.81 19.45 -2.51
CA SER A 71 3.35 20.78 -2.69
C SER A 71 2.24 21.84 -2.76
N ASN A 72 2.31 22.84 -1.88
CA ASN A 72 1.76 24.17 -2.14
C ASN A 72 2.87 25.06 -2.68
#